data_AF-B4KU06-F1
#
_entry.id   AF-B4KU06-F1
#
_cell.length_a   1.000
_cell.length_b   1.000
_cell.length_c   1.000
_cell.angle_alpha   90.00
_cell.angle_beta   90.00
_cell.angle_gamma   90.00
#
_symmetry.space_group_name_H-M   'P 1'
#
loop_
_entity.id
_entity.type
_entity.pdbx_description
1 polymer ?
#
loop_
_entity_poly.entity_id
_entity_poly.type
_entity_poly.pdbx_seq_one_letter_code
_entity_poly.pdbx_strand_id
1 'polypeptide(L)'
;MGIKFFVSGLLFLLMALRLGLNDAVIFKFTNAVCVNHNESWISLHLCRLRAISRNRNTFNLNLSLNYPVSYVTVKIQVFKKANGYKPWFFATSIDGCRFLKRPYNPVAIIVFKLFKEFSNLNHTCPYSSGPIIIKGFYLRHQILPNGMPTVERDVVVVGQLFKRANGYKPWLYKVSLDACQFVKKPYNPIAIIVYKMFKQYSNLNHSCPYKGIILVQKLTLRLDTLPHAIPTGDYLLQLDWLISKKLQFVTKAYFKFIEDL
;
A
#
# COMPACT_ATOMS: atom_id res chain seq x y z
N MET A 1 -6.26 -10.90 -53.02
CA MET A 1 -5.14 -11.41 -52.19
C MET A 1 -4.89 -10.59 -50.91
N GLY A 2 -5.72 -9.60 -50.54
CA GLY A 2 -5.47 -8.70 -49.39
C GLY A 2 -6.11 -9.07 -48.05
N ILE A 3 -7.15 -9.92 -48.03
CA ILE A 3 -7.92 -10.22 -46.78
C ILE A 3 -7.17 -11.22 -45.87
N LYS A 4 -6.39 -12.14 -46.44
CA LYS A 4 -5.67 -13.18 -45.68
C LYS A 4 -4.53 -12.60 -44.80
N PHE A 5 -3.87 -11.53 -45.25
CA PHE A 5 -2.81 -10.87 -44.49
C PHE A 5 -3.34 -10.11 -43.26
N PHE A 6 -4.54 -9.54 -43.36
CA PHE A 6 -5.14 -8.75 -42.28
C PHE A 6 -5.56 -9.61 -41.08
N VAL A 7 -6.10 -10.80 -41.35
CA VAL A 7 -6.49 -11.76 -40.29
C VAL A 7 -5.26 -12.32 -39.56
N SER A 8 -4.17 -12.60 -40.28
CA SER A 8 -2.91 -13.06 -39.68
C SER A 8 -2.27 -11.98 -38.79
N GLY A 9 -2.31 -10.71 -39.20
CA GLY A 9 -1.79 -9.60 -38.41
C GLY A 9 -2.57 -9.37 -37.11
N LEU A 10 -3.90 -9.46 -37.15
CA LEU A 10 -4.76 -9.32 -35.97
C LEU A 10 -4.57 -10.47 -34.97
N LEU A 11 -4.36 -11.69 -35.46
CA LEU A 11 -4.10 -12.86 -34.62
C LEU A 11 -2.73 -12.78 -33.93
N PHE A 12 -1.70 -12.31 -34.65
CA PHE A 12 -0.38 -12.04 -34.07
C PHE A 12 -0.41 -10.91 -33.04
N LEU A 13 -1.20 -9.86 -33.28
CA LEU A 13 -1.40 -8.77 -32.33
C LEU A 13 -2.14 -9.24 -31.06
N LEU A 14 -3.14 -10.12 -31.20
CA LEU A 14 -3.87 -10.75 -30.09
C LEU A 14 -2.98 -11.73 -29.29
N MET A 15 -2.11 -12.49 -29.95
CA MET A 15 -1.10 -13.34 -29.29
C MET A 15 -0.01 -12.51 -28.60
N ALA A 16 0.45 -11.42 -29.21
CA ALA A 16 1.40 -10.50 -28.59
C ALA A 16 0.78 -9.77 -27.38
N LEU A 17 -0.51 -9.41 -27.43
CA LEU A 17 -1.23 -8.85 -26.28
C LEU A 17 -1.35 -9.85 -25.12
N ARG A 18 -1.37 -11.16 -25.39
CA ARG A 18 -1.39 -12.22 -24.37
C ARG A 18 -0.04 -12.43 -23.68
N LEU A 19 1.07 -12.00 -24.28
CA LEU A 19 2.43 -12.19 -23.74
C LEU A 19 2.88 -11.07 -22.78
N GLY A 20 2.07 -10.03 -22.58
CA GLY A 20 2.41 -8.86 -21.76
C GLY A 20 2.00 -8.91 -20.28
N LEU A 21 1.60 -10.07 -19.75
CA LEU A 21 1.12 -10.19 -18.37
C LEU A 21 1.70 -11.44 -17.72
N ASN A 22 2.89 -11.32 -17.14
CA ASN A 22 3.36 -12.16 -16.04
C ASN A 22 4.62 -11.55 -15.40
N ASP A 23 4.50 -10.35 -14.82
CA ASP A 23 5.40 -9.99 -13.72
C ASP A 23 4.98 -10.80 -12.50
N ALA A 24 5.31 -12.09 -12.50
CA ALA A 24 5.13 -12.93 -11.34
C ALA A 24 6.11 -12.46 -10.26
N VAL A 25 5.61 -11.75 -9.26
CA VAL A 25 6.38 -11.45 -8.05
C VAL A 25 6.60 -12.78 -7.31
N ILE A 26 7.77 -13.38 -7.48
CA ILE A 26 8.13 -14.65 -6.84
C ILE A 26 8.62 -14.37 -5.42
N PHE A 27 7.77 -14.65 -4.43
CA PHE A 27 8.17 -14.65 -3.03
C PHE A 27 8.84 -15.99 -2.68
N LYS A 28 10.11 -15.94 -2.30
CA LYS A 28 10.90 -17.11 -1.89
C LYS A 28 11.58 -16.84 -0.55
N PHE A 29 11.39 -17.73 0.42
CA PHE A 29 12.16 -17.66 1.66
C PHE A 29 13.63 -18.03 1.37
N THR A 30 14.59 -17.42 2.04
CA THR A 30 16.01 -17.78 1.86
C THR A 30 16.54 -18.55 3.05
N ASN A 31 16.12 -18.17 4.25
CA ASN A 31 16.49 -18.81 5.50
C ASN A 31 15.37 -18.63 6.54
N ALA A 32 15.31 -19.52 7.52
CA ALA A 32 14.46 -19.39 8.69
C ALA A 32 15.24 -19.90 9.92
N VAL A 33 15.40 -19.03 10.91
CA VAL A 33 16.09 -19.34 12.17
C VAL A 33 15.11 -19.10 13.31
N CYS A 34 14.88 -20.11 14.12
CA CYS A 34 14.07 -20.02 15.33
C CYS A 34 14.98 -20.25 16.53
N VAL A 35 14.89 -19.38 17.53
CA VAL A 35 15.66 -19.49 18.77
C VAL A 35 14.68 -19.63 19.92
N ASN A 36 14.90 -20.64 20.75
CA ASN A 36 14.16 -20.81 21.99
C ASN A 36 14.98 -20.24 23.15
N HIS A 37 14.41 -19.30 23.89
CA HIS A 37 15.07 -18.71 25.05
C HIS A 37 14.61 -19.32 26.38
N ASN A 38 13.45 -20.00 26.40
CA ASN A 38 12.90 -20.59 27.61
C ASN A 38 12.28 -21.96 27.29
N GLU A 39 13.12 -23.00 27.39
CA GLU A 39 12.77 -24.38 27.08
C GLU A 39 11.69 -24.96 28.00
N SER A 40 11.54 -24.42 29.21
CA SER A 40 10.51 -24.86 30.14
C SER A 40 9.09 -24.45 29.72
N TRP A 41 8.94 -23.32 29.03
CA TRP A 41 7.64 -22.79 28.59
C TRP A 41 7.25 -23.25 27.18
N ILE A 42 8.22 -23.26 26.28
CA ILE A 42 8.01 -23.56 24.86
C ILE A 42 8.97 -24.67 24.46
N SER A 43 8.46 -25.73 23.87
CA SER A 43 9.30 -26.80 23.28
C SER A 43 9.23 -26.72 21.76
N LEU A 44 10.32 -26.30 21.12
CA LEU A 44 10.41 -26.15 19.66
C LEU A 44 10.85 -27.46 19.02
N HIS A 45 9.92 -28.18 18.38
CA HIS A 45 10.20 -29.48 17.76
C HIS A 45 10.67 -29.39 16.30
N LEU A 46 10.17 -28.41 15.54
CA LEU A 46 10.53 -28.22 14.14
C LEU A 46 10.50 -26.74 13.78
N CYS A 47 11.56 -26.23 13.16
CA CYS A 47 11.56 -24.95 12.48
C CYS A 47 12.51 -25.03 11.29
N ARG A 48 11.96 -25.26 10.09
CA ARG A 48 12.78 -25.32 8.87
C ARG A 48 12.00 -24.96 7.62
N LEU A 49 12.73 -24.51 6.61
CA LEU A 49 12.24 -24.39 5.25
C LEU A 49 12.35 -25.74 4.54
N ARG A 50 11.32 -26.10 3.76
CA ARG A 50 11.31 -27.26 2.87
C ARG A 50 11.10 -26.78 1.43
N ALA A 51 12.06 -27.09 0.56
CA ALA A 51 11.90 -26.84 -0.87
C ALA A 51 10.91 -27.84 -1.46
N ILE A 52 9.91 -27.35 -2.20
CA ILE A 52 8.95 -28.18 -2.95
C ILE A 52 9.28 -28.11 -4.45
N SER A 53 9.74 -26.95 -4.94
CA SER A 53 10.17 -26.73 -6.32
C SER A 53 11.25 -25.64 -6.38
N ARG A 54 11.91 -25.46 -7.55
CA ARG A 54 12.97 -24.44 -7.76
C ARG A 54 12.54 -23.03 -7.28
N ASN A 55 11.26 -22.70 -7.49
CA ASN A 55 10.68 -21.40 -7.20
C ASN A 55 9.68 -21.41 -6.03
N ARG A 56 9.53 -22.53 -5.31
CA ARG A 56 8.59 -22.65 -4.19
C ARG A 56 9.23 -23.39 -3.03
N ASN A 57 9.36 -22.69 -1.92
CA ASN A 57 9.64 -23.30 -0.63
C ASN A 57 8.50 -23.03 0.35
N THR A 58 8.44 -23.88 1.35
CA THR A 58 7.44 -23.82 2.41
C THR A 58 8.12 -23.74 3.76
N PHE A 59 7.53 -22.99 4.66
CA PHE A 59 7.93 -22.92 6.04
C PHE A 59 7.15 -23.94 6.87
N ASN A 60 7.86 -24.68 7.72
CA ASN A 60 7.28 -25.64 8.65
C ASN A 60 7.74 -25.31 10.08
N LEU A 61 6.78 -25.12 10.97
CA LEU A 61 6.98 -24.84 12.38
C LEU A 61 6.13 -25.83 13.21
N ASN A 62 6.74 -26.44 14.21
CA ASN A 62 6.06 -27.24 15.22
C ASN A 62 6.63 -26.85 16.58
N LEU A 63 5.80 -26.29 17.45
CA LEU A 63 6.17 -25.93 18.81
C LEU A 63 5.06 -26.33 19.76
N SER A 64 5.41 -26.71 20.98
CA SER A 64 4.46 -27.07 22.04
C SER A 64 4.52 -26.05 23.16
N LEU A 65 3.35 -25.66 23.67
CA LEU A 65 3.22 -24.85 24.88
C LEU A 65 3.02 -25.78 26.08
N ASN A 66 3.92 -25.72 27.07
CA ASN A 66 3.85 -26.59 28.25
C ASN A 66 2.86 -26.04 29.29
N TYR A 67 2.67 -24.72 29.33
CA TYR A 67 1.76 -24.03 30.24
C TYR A 67 0.66 -23.30 29.47
N PRO A 68 -0.53 -23.11 30.06
CA PRO A 68 -1.60 -22.36 29.43
C PRO A 68 -1.21 -20.88 29.27
N VAL A 69 -1.47 -20.34 28.09
CA VAL A 69 -1.06 -18.96 27.76
C VAL A 69 -2.29 -18.09 27.53
N SER A 70 -2.48 -17.12 28.43
CA SER A 70 -3.58 -16.15 28.42
C SER A 70 -3.19 -14.77 27.89
N TYR A 71 -1.89 -14.45 27.90
CA TYR A 71 -1.34 -13.18 27.42
C TYR A 71 -0.05 -13.43 26.63
N VAL A 72 0.01 -12.91 25.40
CA VAL A 72 1.18 -13.02 24.53
C VAL A 72 1.44 -11.67 23.89
N THR A 73 2.64 -11.13 24.04
CA THR A 73 3.05 -9.95 23.29
C THR A 73 3.88 -10.37 22.08
N VAL A 74 3.41 -10.03 20.88
CA VAL A 74 4.12 -10.29 19.63
C VAL A 74 4.65 -8.96 19.10
N LYS A 75 5.98 -8.85 18.99
CA LYS A 75 6.67 -7.72 18.36
C LYS A 75 7.05 -8.09 16.94
N ILE A 76 6.61 -7.31 15.97
CA ILE A 76 6.86 -7.53 14.54
C ILE A 76 7.66 -6.34 14.01
N GLN A 77 8.78 -6.63 13.35
CA GLN A 77 9.62 -5.66 12.68
C GLN A 77 10.08 -6.23 11.35
N VAL A 78 9.85 -5.49 10.26
CA VAL A 78 10.29 -5.88 8.91
C VAL A 78 11.54 -5.10 8.56
N PHE A 79 12.57 -5.80 8.12
CA PHE A 79 13.82 -5.22 7.63
C PHE A 79 13.95 -5.44 6.12
N LYS A 80 14.48 -4.45 5.42
CA LYS A 80 14.88 -4.56 4.01
C LYS A 80 16.41 -4.57 3.92
N LYS A 81 16.94 -5.51 3.15
CA LYS A 81 18.37 -5.58 2.83
C LYS A 81 18.72 -4.46 1.84
N ALA A 82 19.68 -3.63 2.22
CA ALA A 82 20.33 -2.61 1.41
C ALA A 82 21.81 -2.59 1.80
N ASN A 83 22.36 -1.45 2.25
CA ASN A 83 23.66 -1.37 2.93
C ASN A 83 23.49 -1.86 4.38
N GLY A 84 23.31 -3.17 4.55
CA GLY A 84 22.85 -3.79 5.81
C GLY A 84 21.33 -3.97 5.88
N TYR A 85 20.84 -4.51 7.00
CA TYR A 85 19.41 -4.64 7.26
C TYR A 85 18.88 -3.36 7.89
N LYS A 86 18.01 -2.64 7.17
CA LYS A 86 17.38 -1.41 7.66
C LYS A 86 15.89 -1.64 7.93
N PRO A 87 15.32 -1.11 9.03
CA PRO A 87 13.88 -1.12 9.27
C PRO A 87 13.13 -0.56 8.06
N TRP A 88 12.24 -1.36 7.47
CA TRP A 88 11.46 -0.97 6.30
C TRP A 88 10.03 -0.58 6.67
N PHE A 89 9.49 -1.22 7.72
CA PHE A 89 8.15 -0.96 8.24
C PHE A 89 8.23 -0.58 9.73
N PHE A 90 7.20 0.08 10.26
CA PHE A 90 7.15 0.44 11.68
C PHE A 90 7.14 -0.81 12.58
N ALA A 91 7.92 -0.77 13.66
CA ALA A 91 7.85 -1.76 14.73
C ALA A 91 6.43 -1.75 15.29
N THR A 92 5.76 -2.90 15.29
CA THR A 92 4.44 -3.01 15.90
C THR A 92 4.46 -4.07 16.99
N SER A 93 3.89 -3.75 18.14
CA SER A 93 3.70 -4.67 19.25
C SER A 93 2.21 -4.90 19.41
N ILE A 94 1.79 -6.16 19.39
CA ILE A 94 0.40 -6.56 19.55
C ILE A 94 0.25 -7.54 20.70
N ASP A 95 -0.86 -7.46 21.40
CA ASP A 95 -1.30 -8.55 22.29
C ASP A 95 -1.97 -9.60 21.41
N GLY A 96 -1.32 -10.74 21.24
CA GLY A 96 -1.76 -11.85 20.40
C GLY A 96 -3.11 -12.43 20.83
N CYS A 97 -3.36 -12.54 22.14
CA CYS A 97 -4.62 -13.08 22.65
C CYS A 97 -5.77 -12.09 22.48
N ARG A 98 -5.52 -10.80 22.74
CA ARG A 98 -6.49 -9.74 22.43
C ARG A 98 -6.78 -9.65 20.94
N PHE A 99 -5.74 -9.77 20.11
CA PHE A 99 -5.84 -9.71 18.65
C PHE A 99 -6.68 -10.86 18.08
N LEU A 100 -6.53 -12.09 18.59
CA LEU A 100 -7.33 -13.24 18.16
C LEU A 100 -8.82 -13.09 18.51
N LYS A 101 -9.14 -12.46 19.65
CA LYS A 101 -10.52 -12.13 20.03
C LYS A 101 -11.11 -11.01 19.17
N ARG A 102 -10.35 -9.93 19.01
CA ARG A 102 -10.77 -8.75 18.23
C ARG A 102 -9.56 -8.17 17.47
N PRO A 103 -9.44 -8.43 16.17
CA PRO A 103 -8.35 -7.90 15.37
C PRO A 103 -8.46 -6.37 15.29
N TYR A 104 -7.46 -5.67 15.81
CA TYR A 104 -7.46 -4.19 15.87
C TYR A 104 -6.32 -3.56 15.06
N ASN A 105 -5.26 -4.32 14.77
CA ASN A 105 -4.09 -3.83 14.06
C ASN A 105 -4.14 -4.30 12.59
N PRO A 106 -4.23 -3.39 11.61
CA PRO A 106 -4.40 -3.76 10.20
C PRO A 106 -3.23 -4.56 9.64
N VAL A 107 -2.00 -4.29 10.08
CA VAL A 107 -0.80 -5.01 9.64
C VAL A 107 -0.83 -6.44 10.17
N ALA A 108 -1.17 -6.61 11.44
CA ALA A 108 -1.33 -7.92 12.05
C ALA A 108 -2.48 -8.71 11.40
N ILE A 109 -3.58 -8.06 11.00
CA ILE A 109 -4.67 -8.70 10.24
C ILE A 109 -4.15 -9.31 8.93
N ILE A 110 -3.36 -8.55 8.18
CA ILE A 110 -2.79 -9.02 6.91
C ILE A 110 -1.87 -10.22 7.15
N VAL A 111 -0.95 -10.09 8.11
CA VAL A 111 0.02 -11.14 8.45
C VAL A 111 -0.70 -12.40 8.94
N PHE A 112 -1.70 -12.26 9.82
CA PHE A 112 -2.49 -13.38 10.31
C PHE A 112 -3.25 -14.10 9.19
N LYS A 113 -3.87 -13.36 8.27
CA LYS A 113 -4.57 -13.95 7.11
C LYS A 113 -3.66 -14.82 6.23
N LEU A 114 -2.37 -14.49 6.13
CA LEU A 114 -1.43 -15.26 5.31
C LEU A 114 -1.18 -16.66 5.87
N PHE A 115 -0.96 -16.79 7.17
CA PHE A 115 -0.61 -18.09 7.77
C PHE A 115 -1.80 -18.81 8.41
N LYS A 116 -2.94 -18.14 8.62
CA LYS A 116 -4.12 -18.72 9.29
C LYS A 116 -4.49 -20.09 8.70
N GLU A 117 -4.58 -20.19 7.38
CA GLU A 117 -4.95 -21.42 6.66
C GLU A 117 -3.91 -22.54 6.78
N PHE A 118 -2.67 -22.20 7.11
CA PHE A 118 -1.56 -23.15 7.27
C PHE A 118 -1.29 -23.50 8.74
N SER A 119 -2.11 -22.97 9.65
CA SER A 119 -1.91 -23.06 11.09
C SER A 119 -3.14 -23.59 11.81
N ASN A 120 -2.95 -24.16 12.99
CA ASN A 120 -4.03 -24.57 13.89
C ASN A 120 -4.47 -23.47 14.89
N LEU A 121 -4.13 -22.21 14.61
CA LEU A 121 -4.42 -21.03 15.46
C LEU A 121 -5.87 -20.50 15.31
N ASN A 122 -6.82 -21.35 14.93
CA ASN A 122 -8.20 -20.94 14.65
C ASN A 122 -9.11 -20.91 15.89
N HIS A 123 -8.55 -21.13 17.09
CA HIS A 123 -9.28 -21.11 18.35
C HIS A 123 -8.97 -19.85 19.17
N THR A 124 -9.95 -19.45 19.97
CA THR A 124 -9.87 -18.29 20.85
C THR A 124 -9.00 -18.59 22.06
N CYS A 125 -8.13 -17.63 22.45
CA CYS A 125 -7.39 -17.71 23.72
C CYS A 125 -8.34 -17.87 24.92
N PRO A 126 -7.91 -18.58 25.98
CA PRO A 126 -6.54 -19.06 26.25
C PRO A 126 -6.14 -20.30 25.46
N TYR A 127 -4.87 -20.40 25.09
CA TYR A 127 -4.31 -21.63 24.52
C TYR A 127 -4.02 -22.59 25.66
N SER A 128 -4.87 -23.61 25.81
CA SER A 128 -4.61 -24.77 26.67
C SER A 128 -3.36 -25.48 26.18
N SER A 129 -2.50 -25.96 27.09
CA SER A 129 -1.22 -26.62 26.77
C SER A 129 -1.37 -27.59 25.59
N GLY A 130 -0.63 -27.32 24.51
CA GLY A 130 -0.84 -28.02 23.24
C GLY A 130 0.11 -27.57 22.13
N PRO A 131 0.14 -28.32 21.01
CA PRO A 131 1.03 -28.04 19.90
C PRO A 131 0.47 -26.93 19.00
N ILE A 132 1.30 -25.93 18.69
CA ILE A 132 1.08 -24.95 17.63
C ILE A 132 1.88 -25.39 16.41
N ILE A 133 1.15 -25.60 15.32
CA ILE A 133 1.68 -26.21 14.10
C ILE A 133 1.40 -25.28 12.94
N ILE A 134 2.45 -24.92 12.20
CA ILE A 134 2.37 -24.30 10.88
C ILE A 134 3.00 -25.27 9.89
N LYS A 135 2.19 -25.86 8.99
CA LYS A 135 2.66 -26.87 8.04
C LYS A 135 2.54 -26.33 6.62
N GLY A 136 3.65 -26.39 5.89
CA GLY A 136 3.65 -26.10 4.46
C GLY A 136 3.31 -24.64 4.14
N PHE A 137 3.60 -23.67 5.01
CA PHE A 137 3.27 -22.27 4.74
C PHE A 137 4.07 -21.75 3.54
N TYR A 138 3.36 -21.29 2.51
CA TYR A 138 3.94 -20.55 1.39
C TYR A 138 3.15 -19.27 1.15
N LEU A 139 3.84 -18.23 0.71
CA LEU A 139 3.19 -16.97 0.35
C LEU A 139 2.47 -17.14 -1.00
N ARG A 140 1.13 -17.10 -0.97
CA ARG A 140 0.33 -16.91 -2.18
C ARG A 140 0.32 -15.43 -2.53
N HIS A 141 0.81 -15.09 -3.72
CA HIS A 141 0.74 -13.72 -4.23
C HIS A 141 -0.69 -13.17 -4.29
N GLN A 142 -1.69 -14.04 -4.33
CA GLN A 142 -3.12 -13.72 -4.38
C GLN A 142 -3.74 -13.32 -3.03
N ILE A 143 -3.16 -13.74 -1.89
CA ILE A 143 -3.69 -13.48 -0.53
C ILE A 143 -3.06 -12.23 0.08
N LEU A 144 -1.96 -11.76 -0.49
CA LEU A 144 -1.48 -10.42 -0.22
C LEU A 144 -2.60 -9.45 -0.64
N PRO A 145 -2.97 -8.47 0.21
CA PRO A 145 -3.78 -7.38 -0.29
C PRO A 145 -3.11 -6.86 -1.55
N ASN A 146 -3.90 -6.38 -2.52
CA ASN A 146 -3.44 -5.65 -3.71
C ASN A 146 -2.69 -4.34 -3.37
N GLY A 147 -2.03 -4.28 -2.20
CA GLY A 147 -1.28 -3.19 -1.61
C GLY A 147 -0.11 -3.68 -0.73
N MET A 148 0.39 -4.91 -0.92
CA MET A 148 1.85 -5.05 -0.77
C MET A 148 2.45 -4.19 -1.90
N PRO A 149 3.40 -3.28 -1.65
CA PRO A 149 3.94 -2.41 -2.69
C PRO A 149 4.76 -3.27 -3.66
N THR A 150 4.05 -3.95 -4.56
CA THR A 150 4.52 -4.21 -5.91
C THR A 150 4.79 -2.86 -6.55
N VAL A 151 5.63 -2.84 -7.57
CA VAL A 151 6.00 -1.64 -8.31
C VAL A 151 4.78 -1.09 -9.09
N GLU A 152 3.74 -0.69 -8.38
CA GLU A 152 2.78 0.29 -8.84
C GLU A 152 3.47 1.63 -8.63
N ARG A 153 3.42 2.49 -9.65
CA ARG A 153 4.08 3.78 -9.60
C ARG A 153 3.31 4.63 -8.60
N ASP A 154 3.64 4.55 -7.31
CA ASP A 154 3.02 5.35 -6.24
C ASP A 154 3.05 6.81 -6.68
N VAL A 155 1.91 7.35 -7.11
CA VAL A 155 1.77 8.77 -7.48
C VAL A 155 1.35 9.50 -6.22
N VAL A 156 2.33 10.03 -5.52
CA VAL A 156 2.13 10.85 -4.34
C VAL A 156 2.14 12.32 -4.76
N VAL A 157 1.06 13.03 -4.44
CA VAL A 157 0.92 14.46 -4.69
C VAL A 157 1.04 15.19 -3.38
N VAL A 158 1.97 16.12 -3.31
CA VAL A 158 2.20 16.95 -2.14
C VAL A 158 1.81 18.38 -2.47
N GLY A 159 0.73 18.86 -1.85
CA GLY A 159 0.19 20.20 -2.06
C GLY A 159 0.56 21.15 -0.92
N GLN A 160 0.99 22.36 -1.26
CA GLN A 160 1.18 23.47 -0.33
C GLN A 160 0.58 24.74 -0.92
N LEU A 161 -0.23 25.43 -0.13
CA LEU A 161 -0.76 26.74 -0.48
C LEU A 161 0.09 27.84 0.16
N PHE A 162 0.24 28.95 -0.55
CA PHE A 162 0.98 30.12 -0.11
C PHE A 162 0.14 31.38 -0.33
N LYS A 163 0.21 32.33 0.60
CA LYS A 163 -0.42 33.65 0.49
C LYS A 163 0.67 34.70 0.29
N ARG A 164 0.43 35.66 -0.61
CA ARG A 164 1.34 36.78 -0.87
C ARG A 164 1.25 37.82 0.24
N ALA A 165 2.41 38.17 0.79
CA ALA A 165 2.64 39.31 1.66
C ALA A 165 4.01 39.89 1.28
N ASN A 166 5.00 39.90 2.20
CA ASN A 166 6.41 40.17 1.90
C ASN A 166 7.06 38.93 1.22
N GLY A 167 6.57 38.58 0.04
CA GLY A 167 6.83 37.29 -0.62
C GLY A 167 5.73 36.25 -0.37
N TYR A 168 5.85 35.08 -1.00
CA TYR A 168 4.92 33.97 -0.82
C TYR A 168 5.23 33.22 0.48
N LYS A 169 4.35 33.33 1.47
CA LYS A 169 4.48 32.63 2.76
C LYS A 169 3.53 31.44 2.83
N PRO A 170 3.94 30.29 3.40
CA PRO A 170 3.07 29.13 3.55
C PRO A 170 1.77 29.53 4.26
N TRP A 171 0.64 29.17 3.66
CA TRP A 171 -0.69 29.42 4.16
C TRP A 171 -1.42 28.06 4.17
N LEU A 172 -1.86 27.61 5.35
CA LEU A 172 -2.28 26.21 5.64
C LEU A 172 -1.14 25.18 5.74
N TYR A 173 -1.49 23.98 6.22
CA TYR A 173 -0.57 22.86 6.38
C TYR A 173 -0.26 22.17 5.05
N LYS A 174 0.96 21.62 4.94
CA LYS A 174 1.41 20.81 3.80
C LYS A 174 0.60 19.51 3.74
N VAL A 175 -0.06 19.26 2.62
CA VAL A 175 -0.89 18.08 2.40
C VAL A 175 -0.12 17.08 1.55
N SER A 176 -0.09 15.80 1.93
CA SER A 176 0.50 14.71 1.13
C SER A 176 -0.54 13.63 0.91
N LEU A 177 -0.74 13.25 -0.35
CA LEU A 177 -1.81 12.33 -0.74
C LEU A 177 -1.30 11.31 -1.74
N ASP A 178 -1.67 10.05 -1.55
CA ASP A 178 -1.65 9.08 -2.64
C ASP A 178 -2.82 9.38 -3.60
N ALA A 179 -2.50 9.81 -4.82
CA ALA A 179 -3.51 10.20 -5.81
C ALA A 179 -4.40 9.02 -6.22
N CYS A 180 -3.85 7.81 -6.29
CA CYS A 180 -4.59 6.62 -6.68
C CYS A 180 -5.54 6.14 -5.58
N GLN A 181 -5.10 6.20 -4.33
CA GLN A 181 -5.97 5.94 -3.20
C GLN A 181 -7.06 7.00 -3.08
N PHE A 182 -6.71 8.27 -3.28
CA PHE A 182 -7.63 9.39 -3.15
C PHE A 182 -8.75 9.35 -4.20
N VAL A 183 -8.45 9.01 -5.45
CA VAL A 183 -9.48 8.88 -6.50
C VAL A 183 -10.41 7.70 -6.24
N LYS A 184 -9.90 6.58 -5.68
CA LYS A 184 -10.73 5.44 -5.27
C LYS A 184 -11.62 5.76 -4.07
N LYS A 185 -11.08 6.45 -3.07
CA LYS A 185 -11.77 6.82 -1.83
C LYS A 185 -11.27 8.17 -1.33
N PRO A 186 -11.99 9.27 -1.61
CA PRO A 186 -11.58 10.60 -1.16
C PRO A 186 -11.64 10.68 0.37
N TYR A 187 -10.52 11.07 1.00
CA TYR A 187 -10.40 11.10 2.46
C TYR A 187 -9.97 12.44 3.04
N ASN A 188 -9.38 13.33 2.23
CA ASN A 188 -8.93 14.65 2.68
C ASN A 188 -9.89 15.75 2.18
N PRO A 189 -10.52 16.55 3.06
CA PRO A 189 -11.55 17.51 2.68
C PRO A 189 -11.01 18.66 1.80
N ILE A 190 -9.81 19.17 2.08
CA ILE A 190 -9.18 20.21 1.25
C ILE A 190 -8.89 19.67 -0.14
N ALA A 191 -8.36 18.45 -0.21
CA ALA A 191 -8.09 17.79 -1.48
C ALA A 191 -9.37 17.47 -2.27
N ILE A 192 -10.49 17.20 -1.60
CA ILE A 192 -11.80 17.00 -2.25
C ILE A 192 -12.26 18.28 -2.93
N ILE A 193 -12.10 19.44 -2.28
CA ILE A 193 -12.42 20.75 -2.87
C ILE A 193 -11.56 20.96 -4.11
N VAL A 194 -10.24 20.80 -3.98
CA VAL A 194 -9.31 20.93 -5.11
C VAL A 194 -9.67 19.97 -6.23
N TYR A 195 -9.86 18.69 -5.94
CA TYR A 195 -10.22 17.69 -6.95
C TYR A 195 -11.54 18.03 -7.66
N LYS A 196 -12.57 18.52 -6.95
CA LYS A 196 -13.83 18.96 -7.57
C LYS A 196 -13.62 20.09 -8.58
N MET A 197 -12.68 21.00 -8.34
CA MET A 197 -12.36 22.09 -9.28
C MET A 197 -11.80 21.56 -10.60
N PHE A 198 -10.91 20.57 -10.58
CA PHE A 198 -10.24 20.07 -11.80
C PHE A 198 -10.93 18.85 -12.41
N LYS A 199 -11.78 18.13 -11.66
CA LYS A 199 -12.40 16.86 -12.11
C LYS A 199 -13.18 17.02 -13.41
N GLN A 200 -13.90 18.12 -13.58
CA GLN A 200 -14.72 18.37 -14.77
C GLN A 200 -13.90 18.79 -16.00
N TYR A 201 -12.68 19.28 -15.79
CA TYR A 201 -11.79 19.80 -16.83
C TYR A 201 -10.63 18.86 -17.12
N SER A 202 -10.63 17.67 -16.52
CA SER A 202 -9.55 16.70 -16.66
C SER A 202 -10.07 15.32 -17.00
N ASN A 203 -9.24 14.54 -17.67
CA ASN A 203 -9.51 13.13 -17.96
C ASN A 203 -9.19 12.19 -16.77
N LEU A 204 -9.10 12.72 -15.54
CA LEU A 204 -8.75 12.00 -14.31
C LEU A 204 -9.92 11.20 -13.70
N ASN A 205 -10.99 10.95 -14.46
CA ASN A 205 -12.18 10.23 -13.97
C ASN A 205 -12.07 8.71 -14.09
N HIS A 206 -10.90 8.17 -14.47
CA HIS A 206 -10.69 6.73 -14.61
C HIS A 206 -9.92 6.15 -13.43
N SER A 207 -10.09 4.85 -13.23
CA SER A 207 -9.42 4.09 -12.17
C SER A 207 -7.92 4.04 -12.44
N CYS A 208 -7.08 4.37 -11.45
CA CYS A 208 -5.66 4.06 -11.51
C CYS A 208 -5.41 2.57 -11.84
N PRO A 209 -4.35 2.24 -12.58
CA PRO A 209 -3.21 3.09 -12.98
C PRO A 209 -3.45 3.95 -14.24
N TYR A 210 -2.97 5.20 -14.22
CA TYR A 210 -3.04 6.11 -15.37
C TYR A 210 -2.13 5.62 -16.51
N LYS A 211 -2.72 5.30 -17.67
CA LYS A 211 -2.01 4.98 -18.92
C LYS A 211 -2.41 6.02 -19.97
N GLY A 212 -1.45 6.84 -20.42
CA GLY A 212 -1.68 7.86 -21.44
C GLY A 212 -1.45 9.29 -20.95
N ILE A 213 -1.90 10.26 -21.75
CA ILE A 213 -1.71 11.70 -21.49
C ILE A 213 -2.79 12.15 -20.50
N ILE A 214 -2.39 12.79 -19.41
CA ILE A 214 -3.31 13.49 -18.51
C ILE A 214 -3.47 14.90 -19.04
N LEU A 215 -4.68 15.27 -19.42
CA LEU A 215 -5.00 16.59 -19.98
C LEU A 215 -5.90 17.34 -19.00
N VAL A 216 -5.53 18.59 -18.74
CA VAL A 216 -6.41 19.58 -18.11
C VAL A 216 -6.63 20.66 -19.16
N GLN A 217 -7.87 20.82 -19.63
CA GLN A 217 -8.20 21.78 -20.68
C GLN A 217 -9.31 22.71 -20.22
N LYS A 218 -9.18 24.01 -20.56
CA LYS A 218 -10.20 25.05 -20.30
C LYS A 218 -10.66 25.08 -18.83
N LEU A 219 -9.73 25.01 -17.88
CA LEU A 219 -10.03 25.10 -16.46
C LEU A 219 -10.68 26.46 -16.15
N THR A 220 -11.96 26.44 -15.79
CA THR A 220 -12.67 27.62 -15.28
C THR A 220 -12.99 27.41 -13.81
N LEU A 221 -12.42 28.26 -12.95
CA LEU A 221 -12.70 28.25 -11.51
C LEU A 221 -14.10 28.83 -11.29
N ARG A 222 -15.01 28.03 -10.72
CA ARG A 222 -16.33 28.50 -10.27
C ARG A 222 -16.27 28.82 -8.79
N LEU A 223 -16.63 30.05 -8.40
CA LEU A 223 -16.60 30.51 -7.01
C LEU A 223 -17.47 29.62 -6.09
N ASP A 224 -18.55 29.04 -6.61
CA ASP A 224 -19.46 28.15 -5.87
C ASP A 224 -18.78 26.91 -5.25
N THR A 225 -17.58 26.54 -5.73
CA THR A 225 -16.80 25.40 -5.23
C THR A 225 -15.74 25.78 -4.21
N LEU A 226 -15.51 27.07 -3.99
CA LEU A 226 -14.55 27.58 -3.02
C LEU A 226 -15.23 27.80 -1.66
N PRO A 227 -14.61 27.37 -0.55
CA PRO A 227 -15.14 27.68 0.76
C PRO A 227 -15.11 29.19 0.99
N HIS A 228 -16.19 29.75 1.54
CA HIS A 228 -16.33 31.17 1.92
C HIS A 228 -15.29 31.66 2.93
N ALA A 229 -14.35 30.81 3.34
CA ALA A 229 -13.34 31.07 4.35
C ALA A 229 -11.98 31.50 3.77
N ILE A 230 -11.85 31.70 2.45
CA ILE A 230 -10.61 32.17 1.83
C ILE A 230 -10.70 33.70 1.68
N PRO A 231 -9.85 34.49 2.34
CA PRO A 231 -9.91 35.94 2.24
C PRO A 231 -9.39 36.43 0.89
N THR A 232 -9.80 37.63 0.48
CA THR A 232 -9.24 38.33 -0.68
C THR A 232 -7.70 38.43 -0.63
N GLY A 233 -7.03 38.17 -1.76
CA GLY A 233 -5.57 38.23 -1.86
C GLY A 233 -4.95 37.44 -3.02
N ASP A 234 -3.63 37.55 -3.16
CA ASP A 234 -2.84 36.76 -4.13
C ASP A 234 -2.33 35.46 -3.49
N TYR A 235 -2.46 34.35 -4.21
CA TYR A 235 -2.13 33.01 -3.74
C TYR A 235 -1.28 32.24 -4.75
N LEU A 236 -0.47 31.30 -4.22
CA LEU A 236 0.29 30.33 -5.00
C LEU A 236 -0.03 28.93 -4.47
N LEU A 237 -0.57 28.07 -5.32
CA LEU A 237 -0.69 26.64 -5.08
C LEU A 237 0.49 25.91 -5.72
N GLN A 238 1.29 25.23 -4.91
CA GLN A 238 2.34 24.33 -5.38
C GLN A 238 1.89 22.88 -5.19
N LEU A 239 1.94 22.08 -6.26
CA LEU A 239 1.78 20.63 -6.20
C LEU A 239 3.06 19.95 -6.68
N ASP A 240 3.66 19.15 -5.82
CA ASP A 240 4.81 18.33 -6.13
C ASP A 240 4.32 16.92 -6.46
N TRP A 241 4.65 16.42 -7.64
CA TRP A 241 4.22 15.12 -8.13
C TRP A 241 5.37 14.14 -8.01
N LEU A 242 5.27 13.23 -7.04
CA LEU A 242 6.25 12.19 -6.78
C LEU A 242 5.75 10.88 -7.39
N ILE A 243 6.54 10.30 -8.30
CA ILE A 243 6.28 8.97 -8.84
C ILE A 243 7.37 8.04 -8.33
N SER A 244 6.96 6.93 -7.70
CA SER A 244 7.89 6.00 -7.05
C SER A 244 8.80 6.71 -6.04
N LYS A 245 8.24 7.67 -5.30
CA LYS A 245 8.92 8.52 -4.30
C LYS A 245 10.04 9.41 -4.85
N LYS A 246 10.13 9.58 -6.17
CA LYS A 246 11.00 10.56 -6.82
C LYS A 246 10.15 11.69 -7.35
N LEU A 247 10.54 12.93 -7.03
CA LEU A 247 9.91 14.10 -7.60
C LEU A 247 10.09 14.09 -9.12
N GLN A 248 8.99 14.04 -9.86
CA GLN A 248 9.02 14.03 -11.33
C GLN A 248 8.77 15.42 -11.89
N PHE A 249 7.77 16.12 -11.35
CA PHE A 249 7.45 17.47 -11.79
C PHE A 249 6.76 18.26 -10.67
N VAL A 250 6.86 19.58 -10.76
CA VAL A 250 6.26 20.52 -9.84
C VAL A 250 5.34 21.44 -10.63
N THR A 251 4.10 21.57 -10.21
CA THR A 251 3.15 22.51 -10.80
C THR A 251 2.91 23.67 -9.84
N LYS A 252 3.13 24.90 -10.30
CA LYS A 252 2.87 26.12 -9.53
C LYS A 252 1.75 26.89 -10.24
N ALA A 253 0.62 27.06 -9.55
CA ALA A 253 -0.51 27.84 -10.02
C ALA A 253 -0.63 29.11 -9.18
N TYR A 254 -0.53 30.26 -9.84
CA TYR A 254 -0.70 31.57 -9.21
C TYR A 254 -2.11 32.06 -9.51
N PHE A 255 -2.85 32.46 -8.48
CA PHE A 255 -4.22 32.95 -8.64
C PHE A 255 -4.50 34.07 -7.65
N LYS A 256 -5.37 35.00 -8.07
CA LYS A 256 -5.84 36.09 -7.23
C LYS A 256 -7.31 35.83 -6.90
N PHE A 257 -7.63 35.88 -5.61
CA PHE A 257 -9.00 35.80 -5.13
C PHE A 257 -9.47 37.22 -4.78
N ILE A 258 -10.58 37.64 -5.36
CA ILE A 258 -11.23 38.92 -5.12
C ILE A 258 -12.68 38.58 -4.79
N GLU A 259 -13.15 39.00 -3.62
CA GLU A 259 -14.57 38.95 -3.28
C GLU A 259 -15.29 40.06 -4.05
N ASP A 260 -16.20 39.69 -4.93
CA ASP A 260 -17.18 40.63 -5.46
C ASP A 260 -18.22 40.86 -4.34
N LEU A 261 -18.12 42.02 -3.68
CA LEU A 261 -19.12 42.52 -2.73
C LEU A 261 -20.39 42.97 -3.47
#